data_AF-A0A6B0ZHS4-F1
#
_entry.id   AF-A0A6B0ZHS4-F1
#
_cell.length_a   1.000
_cell.length_b   1.000
_cell.length_c   1.000
_cell.angle_alpha   90.00
_cell.angle_beta   90.00
_cell.angle_gamma   90.00
#
_symmetry.space_group_name_H-M   'P 1'
#
loop_
_entity.id
_entity.type
_entity.pdbx_description
1 polymer ?
#
loop_
_entity_poly.entity_id
_entity_poly.type
_entity_poly.pdbx_seq_one_letter_code
_entity_poly.pdbx_strand_id
1 'polypeptide(L)'
;MVGGADAMLEAYRFGVPEGPHREPWTAEYHREAVRVYNESLPSSYQRDVAKLFRDSLTAMAGCSIPADLAADWAIVTAYMREAATSIEDWLVSGESASGRPGPAGAPELTPHNPRVVHWDVLAGLTTQAGTRRMKNACVAVKQYFDAEVPPSLEASERRMLERLISGAAIADVASEMGYSERSMYRELSKLWKKLGVSGRVAGLRKAIAEGLLD
;
A
#
# COMPACT_ATOMS: atom_id res chain seq x y z
N MET A 1 4.27 3.73 -1.26
CA MET A 1 3.71 4.92 -1.94
C MET A 1 3.19 5.97 -0.96
N VAL A 2 2.29 5.65 -0.01
CA VAL A 2 1.72 6.65 0.92
C VAL A 2 2.79 7.44 1.71
N GLY A 3 3.78 6.76 2.30
CA GLY A 3 4.84 7.44 3.05
C GLY A 3 5.73 8.38 2.22
N GLY A 4 5.91 8.11 0.92
CA GLY A 4 6.65 9.02 0.03
C GLY A 4 5.85 10.29 -0.27
N ALA A 5 4.54 10.16 -0.51
CA ALA A 5 3.66 11.31 -0.68
C ALA A 5 3.58 12.18 0.59
N ASP A 6 3.61 11.56 1.78
CA ASP A 6 3.69 12.29 3.05
C ASP A 6 4.99 13.10 3.17
N ALA A 7 6.13 12.50 2.83
CA ALA A 7 7.41 13.21 2.84
C ALA A 7 7.45 14.37 1.82
N MET A 8 6.87 14.20 0.64
CA MET A 8 6.74 15.28 -0.35
C MET A 8 5.80 16.40 0.14
N LEU A 9 4.67 16.06 0.76
CA LEU A 9 3.75 17.04 1.35
C LEU A 9 4.41 17.85 2.47
N GLU A 10 5.25 17.18 3.25
CA GLU A 10 6.06 17.78 4.30
C GLU A 10 7.14 18.72 3.74
N ALA A 11 7.76 18.38 2.60
CA ALA A 11 8.72 19.25 1.93
C ALA A 11 8.11 20.61 1.53
N TYR A 12 6.87 20.65 1.03
CA TYR A 12 6.17 21.91 0.78
C TYR A 12 5.94 22.73 2.06
N ARG A 13 5.72 22.06 3.20
CA ARG A 13 5.59 22.74 4.50
C ARG A 13 6.89 23.45 4.90
N PHE A 14 8.03 22.91 4.47
CA PHE A 14 9.35 23.52 4.65
C PHE A 14 9.75 24.53 3.54
N GLY A 15 8.84 24.85 2.61
CA GLY A 15 9.04 25.90 1.63
C GLY A 15 9.67 25.45 0.31
N VAL A 16 9.71 24.15 0.02
CA VAL A 16 10.04 23.67 -1.34
C VAL A 16 9.01 24.24 -2.34
N PRO A 17 9.44 24.87 -3.44
CA PRO A 17 8.52 25.41 -4.44
C PRO A 17 7.84 24.29 -5.24
N GLU A 18 6.63 24.55 -5.74
CA GLU A 18 5.94 23.61 -6.63
C GLU A 18 6.58 23.57 -8.02
N GLY A 19 6.65 22.37 -8.58
CA GLY A 19 7.09 22.11 -9.94
C GLY A 19 5.95 22.16 -10.97
N PRO A 20 6.28 21.90 -12.24
CA PRO A 20 5.33 22.03 -13.35
C PRO A 20 4.33 20.86 -13.44
N HIS A 21 4.69 19.68 -12.91
CA HIS A 21 3.90 18.45 -13.12
C HIS A 21 2.70 18.38 -12.17
N ARG A 22 1.51 18.74 -12.65
CA ARG A 22 0.28 18.64 -11.85
C ARG A 22 -0.16 17.20 -11.58
N GLU A 23 0.29 16.26 -12.40
CA GLU A 23 -0.13 14.87 -12.39
C GLU A 23 1.10 13.96 -12.23
N PRO A 24 1.50 13.63 -10.98
CA PRO A 24 2.70 12.84 -10.71
C PRO A 24 2.56 11.35 -11.09
N TRP A 25 1.49 10.94 -11.77
CA TRP A 25 1.29 9.60 -12.36
C TRP A 25 1.56 9.56 -13.87
N THR A 26 2.08 10.64 -14.47
CA THR A 26 2.32 10.74 -15.92
C THR A 26 3.76 10.36 -16.30
N ALA A 27 3.94 9.92 -17.55
CA ALA A 27 5.26 9.59 -18.08
C ALA A 27 6.23 10.78 -18.04
N GLU A 28 5.74 12.01 -18.24
CA GLU A 28 6.55 13.23 -18.18
C GLU A 28 7.20 13.42 -16.81
N TYR A 29 6.39 13.32 -15.74
CA TYR A 29 6.91 13.35 -14.38
C TYR A 29 7.94 12.24 -14.13
N HIS A 30 7.66 11.00 -14.54
CA HIS A 30 8.52 9.86 -14.24
C HIS A 30 9.88 9.87 -14.98
N ARG A 31 9.94 10.46 -16.19
CA ARG A 31 11.22 10.70 -16.88
C ARG A 31 12.15 11.64 -16.14
N GLU A 32 11.61 12.59 -15.40
CA GLU A 32 12.42 13.48 -14.54
C GLU A 32 12.70 12.84 -13.18
N ALA A 33 11.69 12.21 -12.56
CA ALA A 33 11.81 11.57 -11.25
C ALA A 33 12.85 10.43 -11.24
N VAL A 34 13.00 9.68 -12.34
CA VAL A 34 13.98 8.58 -12.42
C VAL A 34 15.42 9.06 -12.24
N ARG A 35 15.73 10.30 -12.62
CA ARG A 35 17.06 10.90 -12.40
C ARG A 35 17.34 11.05 -10.91
N VAL A 36 16.33 11.52 -10.15
CA VAL A 36 16.42 11.66 -8.69
C VAL A 36 16.58 10.29 -8.02
N TYR A 37 15.85 9.28 -8.48
CA TYR A 37 16.01 7.90 -8.01
C TYR A 37 17.42 7.39 -8.29
N ASN A 38 17.97 7.64 -9.48
CA ASN A 38 19.30 7.19 -9.86
C ASN A 38 20.42 7.84 -9.04
N GLU A 39 20.27 9.11 -8.67
CA GLU A 39 21.23 9.81 -7.81
C GLU A 39 21.19 9.27 -6.36
N SER A 40 20.04 8.77 -5.91
CA SER A 40 19.80 8.42 -4.50
C SER A 40 19.86 6.91 -4.21
N LEU A 41 19.51 6.05 -5.18
CA LEU A 41 19.17 4.64 -4.97
C LEU A 41 20.04 3.70 -5.81
N PRO A 42 20.44 2.53 -5.28
CA PRO A 42 21.15 1.53 -6.07
C PRO A 42 20.28 1.01 -7.22
N SER A 43 20.91 0.70 -8.36
CA SER A 43 20.21 0.14 -9.53
C SER A 43 19.53 -1.20 -9.24
N SER A 44 20.07 -2.02 -8.34
CA SER A 44 19.42 -3.25 -7.87
C SER A 44 18.09 -2.97 -7.17
N TYR A 45 18.08 -2.01 -6.24
CA TYR A 45 16.86 -1.61 -5.54
C TYR A 45 15.82 -1.02 -6.50
N GLN A 46 16.26 -0.17 -7.44
CA GLN A 46 15.36 0.38 -8.46
C GLN A 46 14.72 -0.74 -9.31
N ARG A 47 15.50 -1.75 -9.70
CA ARG A 47 15.00 -2.94 -10.41
C ARG A 47 13.96 -3.70 -9.59
N ASP A 48 14.21 -3.89 -8.30
CA ASP A 48 13.27 -4.56 -7.40
C ASP A 48 11.96 -3.77 -7.25
N VAL A 49 12.04 -2.44 -7.17
CA VAL A 49 10.86 -1.55 -7.15
C VAL A 49 10.07 -1.63 -8.45
N ALA A 50 10.74 -1.56 -9.61
CA ALA A 50 10.07 -1.69 -10.91
C ALA A 50 9.36 -3.05 -11.03
N LYS A 51 10.04 -4.14 -10.66
CA LYS A 51 9.45 -5.48 -10.61
C LYS A 51 8.23 -5.53 -9.70
N LEU A 52 8.33 -4.99 -8.48
CA LEU A 52 7.21 -4.93 -7.54
C LEU A 52 6.00 -4.19 -8.12
N PHE A 53 6.21 -3.09 -8.83
CA PHE A 53 5.14 -2.37 -9.52
C PHE A 53 4.53 -3.20 -10.66
N ARG A 54 5.33 -3.92 -11.45
CA ARG A 54 4.81 -4.83 -12.50
C ARG A 54 3.98 -5.98 -11.90
N ASP A 55 4.47 -6.59 -10.83
CA ASP A 55 3.77 -7.66 -10.12
C ASP A 55 2.45 -7.14 -9.55
N SER A 56 2.46 -5.94 -8.95
CA SER A 56 1.25 -5.28 -8.41
C SER A 56 0.24 -4.95 -9.50
N LEU A 57 0.67 -4.41 -10.65
CA LEU A 57 -0.19 -4.15 -11.80
C LEU A 57 -0.86 -5.42 -12.33
N THR A 58 -0.11 -6.51 -12.39
CA THR A 58 -0.62 -7.81 -12.83
C THR A 58 -1.70 -8.33 -11.86
N ALA A 59 -1.45 -8.24 -10.56
CA ALA A 59 -2.44 -8.60 -9.55
C ALA A 59 -3.71 -7.72 -9.64
N MET A 60 -3.54 -6.40 -9.76
CA MET A 60 -4.66 -5.46 -9.88
C MET A 60 -5.48 -5.66 -11.16
N ALA A 61 -4.88 -6.11 -12.26
CA ALA A 61 -5.59 -6.38 -13.51
C ALA A 61 -6.60 -7.54 -13.41
N GLY A 62 -6.41 -8.45 -12.43
CA GLY A 62 -7.34 -9.55 -12.15
C GLY A 62 -8.54 -9.15 -11.28
N CYS A 63 -8.56 -7.94 -10.73
CA CYS A 63 -9.61 -7.49 -9.81
C CYS A 63 -10.79 -6.86 -10.55
N SER A 64 -12.00 -7.06 -10.03
CA SER A 64 -13.18 -6.30 -10.46
C SER A 64 -13.10 -4.90 -9.86
N ILE A 65 -13.04 -3.85 -10.69
CA ILE A 65 -12.89 -2.47 -10.25
C ILE A 65 -14.27 -1.87 -9.93
N PRO A 66 -14.53 -1.41 -8.69
CA PRO A 66 -15.75 -0.67 -8.37
C PRO A 66 -15.85 0.63 -9.17
N ALA A 67 -17.06 0.99 -9.62
CA ALA A 67 -17.29 2.17 -10.45
C ALA A 67 -16.90 3.48 -9.76
N ASP A 68 -17.11 3.57 -8.44
CA ASP A 68 -16.74 4.71 -7.59
C ASP A 68 -15.22 4.82 -7.38
N LEU A 69 -14.47 3.72 -7.55
CA LEU A 69 -13.02 3.67 -7.40
C LEU A 69 -12.26 3.81 -8.73
N ALA A 70 -12.96 3.80 -9.87
CA ALA A 70 -12.35 3.73 -11.19
C ALA A 70 -11.30 4.82 -11.45
N ALA A 71 -11.56 6.06 -11.03
CA ALA A 71 -10.62 7.17 -11.20
C ALA A 71 -9.36 7.04 -10.34
N ASP A 72 -9.51 6.58 -9.09
CA ASP A 72 -8.37 6.34 -8.19
C ASP A 72 -7.53 5.15 -8.66
N TRP A 73 -8.19 4.10 -9.12
CA TRP A 73 -7.55 2.94 -9.70
C TRP A 73 -6.72 3.31 -10.94
N ALA A 74 -7.26 4.15 -11.81
CA ALA A 74 -6.55 4.65 -12.99
C ALA A 74 -5.28 5.43 -12.60
N ILE A 75 -5.35 6.28 -11.58
CA ILE A 75 -4.18 7.04 -11.08
C ILE A 75 -3.11 6.11 -10.53
N VAL A 76 -3.49 5.16 -9.65
CA VAL A 76 -2.54 4.26 -9.01
C VAL A 76 -1.86 3.35 -10.04
N THR A 77 -2.64 2.79 -10.97
CA THR A 77 -2.10 1.94 -12.03
C THR A 77 -1.26 2.73 -13.04
N ALA A 78 -1.64 3.97 -13.39
CA ALA A 78 -0.79 4.85 -14.22
C ALA A 78 0.55 5.12 -13.52
N TYR A 79 0.54 5.53 -12.25
CA TYR A 79 1.77 5.76 -11.50
C TYR A 79 2.71 4.55 -11.49
N MET A 80 2.20 3.37 -11.11
CA MET A 80 3.01 2.15 -11.08
C MET A 80 3.58 1.80 -12.47
N ARG A 81 2.77 1.97 -13.53
CA ARG A 81 3.17 1.66 -14.90
C ARG A 81 4.26 2.60 -15.37
N GLU A 82 4.02 3.90 -15.27
CA GLU A 82 4.94 4.92 -15.76
C GLU A 82 6.24 4.95 -14.94
N ALA A 83 6.17 4.70 -13.63
CA ALA A 83 7.35 4.53 -12.78
C ALA A 83 8.18 3.32 -13.19
N ALA A 84 7.55 2.14 -13.34
CA ALA A 84 8.25 0.91 -13.71
C ALA A 84 8.90 1.04 -15.09
N THR A 85 8.16 1.54 -16.09
CA THR A 85 8.69 1.78 -17.44
C THR A 85 9.87 2.74 -17.41
N SER A 86 9.75 3.89 -16.72
CA SER A 86 10.84 4.89 -16.69
C SER A 86 12.10 4.36 -16.01
N ILE A 87 11.95 3.56 -14.94
CA ILE A 87 13.08 2.90 -14.26
C ILE A 87 13.73 1.87 -15.17
N GLU A 88 12.93 0.99 -15.80
CA GLU A 88 13.43 -0.04 -16.71
C GLU A 88 14.17 0.56 -17.91
N ASP A 89 13.58 1.57 -18.55
CA ASP A 89 14.18 2.29 -19.68
C ASP A 89 15.52 2.91 -19.27
N TRP A 90 15.57 3.59 -18.12
CA TRP A 90 16.80 4.19 -17.59
C TRP A 90 17.90 3.15 -17.34
N LEU A 91 17.54 2.00 -16.74
CA LEU A 91 18.48 0.91 -16.45
C LEU A 91 19.00 0.25 -17.73
N VAL A 92 18.18 0.16 -18.79
CA VAL A 92 18.56 -0.39 -20.10
C VAL A 92 19.43 0.58 -20.88
N SER A 93 19.11 1.88 -20.87
CA SER A 93 19.87 2.90 -21.59
C SER A 93 21.32 3.04 -21.10
N GLY A 94 21.65 2.50 -19.92
CA GLY A 94 23.02 2.48 -19.46
C GLY A 94 23.60 3.86 -19.23
N GLU A 95 22.77 4.89 -19.00
CA GLU A 95 23.19 6.24 -18.53
C GLU A 95 23.72 6.20 -17.08
N SER A 96 24.39 5.09 -16.73
CA SER A 96 25.26 4.97 -15.57
C SER A 96 26.62 5.59 -15.90
N ALA A 97 26.84 6.80 -15.40
CA ALA A 97 28.14 7.26 -14.89
C ALA A 97 29.23 7.82 -15.83
N SER A 98 28.93 8.34 -17.03
CA SER A 98 29.97 9.03 -17.81
C SER A 98 29.44 10.26 -18.56
N GLY A 99 29.39 11.43 -17.89
CA GLY A 99 29.19 12.66 -18.68
C GLY A 99 29.01 13.99 -17.98
N ARG A 100 28.79 14.08 -16.67
CA ARG A 100 28.69 15.38 -16.00
C ARG A 100 29.76 15.54 -14.93
N PRO A 101 30.73 16.47 -15.08
CA PRO A 101 31.56 16.89 -13.97
C PRO A 101 30.65 17.63 -12.98
N GLY A 102 30.15 16.89 -11.98
CA GLY A 102 29.54 17.50 -10.81
C GLY A 102 30.59 18.34 -10.05
N PRO A 103 30.16 19.39 -9.33
CA PRO A 103 31.08 20.19 -8.52
C PRO A 103 31.86 19.27 -7.59
N ALA A 104 33.18 19.50 -7.52
CA ALA A 104 34.12 18.72 -6.73
C ALA A 104 33.57 18.49 -5.30
N GLY A 105 33.22 17.24 -4.98
CA GLY A 105 32.89 16.84 -3.60
C GLY A 105 31.58 16.10 -3.37
N ALA A 106 30.94 15.49 -4.36
CA ALA A 106 29.90 14.49 -4.06
C ALA A 106 30.59 13.22 -3.49
N PRO A 107 30.38 12.86 -2.21
CA PRO A 107 31.04 11.71 -1.61
C PRO A 107 30.59 10.45 -2.33
N GLU A 108 31.58 9.62 -2.67
CA GLU A 108 31.38 8.29 -3.24
C GLU A 108 30.38 7.52 -2.37
N LEU A 109 29.32 6.97 -3.00
CA LEU A 109 28.24 6.25 -2.33
C LEU A 109 28.75 4.94 -1.74
N THR A 110 29.39 5.01 -0.58
CA THR A 110 29.84 3.82 0.15
C THR A 110 28.64 3.04 0.72
N PRO A 111 28.79 1.72 0.98
CA PRO A 111 27.75 0.89 1.60
C PRO A 111 27.26 1.36 2.99
N HIS A 112 27.94 2.33 3.61
CA HIS A 112 27.73 2.75 5.00
C HIS A 112 26.95 4.06 5.15
N ASN A 113 26.66 4.79 4.07
CA ASN A 113 25.83 5.99 4.16
C ASN A 113 24.36 5.62 3.93
N PRO A 114 23.44 5.92 4.87
CA PRO A 114 22.03 5.58 4.69
C PRO A 114 21.51 6.30 3.45
N ARG A 115 21.09 5.52 2.46
CA ARG A 115 20.54 6.05 1.21
C ARG A 115 19.15 6.59 1.48
N VAL A 116 19.02 7.91 1.42
CA VAL A 116 17.75 8.61 1.63
C VAL A 116 17.27 9.12 0.29
N VAL A 117 16.01 8.82 -0.05
CA VAL A 117 15.37 9.42 -1.22
C VAL A 117 15.22 10.91 -0.98
N HIS A 118 15.68 11.73 -1.94
CA HIS A 118 15.50 13.18 -1.92
C HIS A 118 14.05 13.57 -2.23
N TRP A 119 13.17 13.42 -1.23
CA TRP A 119 11.74 13.72 -1.34
C TRP A 119 11.45 15.19 -1.59
N ASP A 120 12.35 16.09 -1.16
CA ASP A 120 12.32 17.51 -1.46
C ASP A 120 12.51 17.77 -2.96
N VAL A 121 13.47 17.10 -3.60
CA VAL A 121 13.69 17.22 -5.05
C VAL A 121 12.49 16.66 -5.82
N LEU A 122 11.94 15.51 -5.40
CA LEU A 122 10.72 14.96 -6.01
C LEU A 122 9.50 15.88 -5.82
N ALA A 123 9.35 16.50 -4.65
CA ALA A 123 8.31 17.49 -4.41
C ALA A 123 8.47 18.68 -5.38
N GLY A 124 9.69 19.17 -5.58
CA GLY A 124 9.98 20.23 -6.54
C GLY A 124 9.66 19.91 -8.00
N LEU A 125 9.39 18.65 -8.36
CA LEU A 125 8.94 18.28 -9.71
C LEU A 125 7.43 18.39 -9.89
N THR A 126 6.63 18.33 -8.82
CA THR A 126 5.17 18.27 -8.90
C THR A 126 4.51 19.38 -8.08
N THR A 127 3.18 19.37 -8.00
CA THR A 127 2.42 20.31 -7.17
C THR A 127 1.95 19.64 -5.89
N GLN A 128 1.64 20.44 -4.87
CA GLN A 128 1.05 19.95 -3.62
C GLN A 128 -0.31 19.30 -3.89
N ALA A 129 -1.10 19.88 -4.80
CA ALA A 129 -2.39 19.34 -5.22
C ALA A 129 -2.25 17.97 -5.90
N GLY A 130 -1.30 17.82 -6.83
CA GLY A 130 -1.01 16.56 -7.51
C GLY A 130 -0.57 15.46 -6.53
N THR A 131 0.33 15.80 -5.62
CA THR A 131 0.82 14.88 -4.56
C THR A 131 -0.32 14.42 -3.66
N ARG A 132 -1.19 15.36 -3.23
CA ARG A 132 -2.37 15.03 -2.40
C ARG A 132 -3.36 14.15 -3.14
N ARG A 133 -3.62 14.44 -4.43
CA ARG A 133 -4.52 13.64 -5.26
C ARG A 133 -4.02 12.20 -5.41
N MET A 134 -2.73 12.02 -5.65
CA MET A 134 -2.08 10.70 -5.70
C MET A 134 -2.19 9.96 -4.37
N LYS A 135 -1.87 10.64 -3.25
CA LYS A 135 -1.96 10.05 -1.91
C LYS A 135 -3.37 9.53 -1.64
N ASN A 136 -4.38 10.35 -1.92
CA ASN A 136 -5.78 9.98 -1.70
C ASN A 136 -6.17 8.78 -2.57
N ALA A 137 -5.74 8.73 -3.84
CA ALA A 137 -5.98 7.57 -4.70
C ALA A 137 -5.36 6.29 -4.12
N CYS A 138 -4.09 6.35 -3.69
CA CYS A 138 -3.42 5.22 -3.04
C CYS A 138 -4.17 4.75 -1.78
N VAL A 139 -4.65 5.68 -0.95
CA VAL A 139 -5.40 5.34 0.26
C VAL A 139 -6.73 4.66 -0.08
N ALA A 140 -7.48 5.20 -1.05
CA ALA A 140 -8.77 4.63 -1.46
C ALA A 140 -8.61 3.20 -2.02
N VAL A 141 -7.64 2.99 -2.93
CA VAL A 141 -7.35 1.66 -3.50
C VAL A 141 -6.86 0.70 -2.42
N LYS A 142 -6.02 1.15 -1.50
CA LYS A 142 -5.56 0.31 -0.38
C LYS A 142 -6.74 -0.10 0.51
N GLN A 143 -7.62 0.83 0.88
CA GLN A 143 -8.78 0.55 1.71
C GLN A 143 -9.73 -0.47 1.06
N TYR A 144 -9.85 -0.45 -0.26
CA TYR A 144 -10.61 -1.48 -0.98
C TYR A 144 -10.01 -2.87 -0.78
N PHE A 145 -8.70 -3.03 -1.00
CA PHE A 145 -8.03 -4.30 -0.76
C PHE A 145 -8.09 -4.71 0.72
N ASP A 146 -7.87 -3.79 1.65
CA ASP A 146 -7.94 -4.05 3.09
C ASP A 146 -9.36 -4.48 3.53
N ALA A 147 -10.41 -4.04 2.84
CA ALA A 147 -11.80 -4.43 3.08
C ALA A 147 -12.17 -5.78 2.46
N GLU A 148 -11.50 -6.18 1.37
CA GLU A 148 -11.66 -7.51 0.75
C GLU A 148 -10.85 -8.60 1.46
N VAL A 149 -9.79 -8.26 2.22
CA VAL A 149 -9.10 -9.22 3.06
C VAL A 149 -10.03 -9.62 4.22
N PRO A 150 -10.38 -10.91 4.39
CA PRO A 150 -11.13 -11.37 5.54
C PRO A 150 -10.44 -10.88 6.83
N PRO A 151 -11.18 -10.29 7.79
CA PRO A 151 -10.57 -9.82 9.02
C PRO A 151 -9.82 -10.98 9.69
N SER A 152 -8.53 -10.82 9.97
CA SER A 152 -7.78 -11.88 10.63
C SER A 152 -8.41 -12.12 12.01
N LEU A 153 -8.74 -13.39 12.28
CA LEU A 153 -9.26 -13.79 13.58
C LEU A 153 -8.11 -13.90 14.57
N GLU A 154 -8.29 -13.31 15.75
CA GLU A 154 -7.42 -13.61 16.88
C GLU A 154 -7.59 -15.09 17.30
N ALA A 155 -6.58 -15.65 17.95
CA ALA A 155 -6.63 -17.06 18.38
C ALA A 155 -7.85 -17.38 19.27
N SER A 156 -8.26 -16.42 20.10
CA SER A 156 -9.45 -16.50 20.94
C SER A 156 -10.75 -16.51 20.12
N GLU A 157 -10.86 -15.65 19.10
CA GLU A 157 -12.01 -15.57 18.20
C GLU A 157 -12.14 -16.83 17.33
N ARG A 158 -11.01 -17.33 16.81
CA ARG A 158 -10.97 -18.59 16.04
C ARG A 158 -11.46 -19.75 16.90
N ARG A 159 -10.88 -19.92 18.10
CA ARG A 159 -11.28 -20.98 19.03
C ARG A 159 -12.77 -20.90 19.40
N MET A 160 -13.29 -19.69 19.59
CA MET A 160 -14.71 -19.46 19.85
C MET A 160 -15.58 -19.96 18.68
N LEU A 161 -15.21 -19.64 17.44
CA LEU A 161 -15.94 -20.11 16.26
C LEU A 161 -15.83 -21.63 16.06
N GLU A 162 -14.66 -22.23 16.25
CA GLU A 162 -14.45 -23.69 16.18
C GLU A 162 -15.40 -24.44 17.13
N ARG A 163 -15.51 -23.98 18.38
CA ARG A 163 -16.42 -24.58 19.36
C ARG A 163 -17.89 -24.41 18.93
N LEU A 164 -18.26 -23.24 18.41
CA LEU A 164 -19.62 -22.98 17.96
C LEU A 164 -20.00 -23.77 16.69
N ILE A 165 -19.06 -24.03 15.78
CA ILE A 165 -19.23 -24.91 14.62
C ILE A 165 -19.41 -26.36 15.07
N SER A 166 -18.64 -26.78 16.07
CA SER A 166 -18.73 -28.12 16.68
C SER A 166 -20.05 -28.34 17.43
N GLY A 167 -20.96 -27.36 17.46
CA GLY A 167 -22.27 -27.46 18.09
C GLY A 167 -22.29 -27.13 19.58
N ALA A 168 -21.19 -26.64 20.15
CA ALA A 168 -21.15 -26.28 21.57
C ALA A 168 -22.20 -25.20 21.91
N ALA A 169 -22.79 -25.31 23.10
CA ALA A 169 -23.67 -24.27 23.62
C ALA A 169 -22.84 -23.04 24.02
N ILE A 170 -23.43 -21.84 23.87
CA ILE A 170 -22.74 -20.58 24.20
C ILE A 170 -22.31 -20.56 25.69
N ALA A 171 -23.10 -21.18 26.57
CA ALA A 171 -22.80 -21.34 27.98
C ALA A 171 -21.50 -22.13 28.22
N ASP A 172 -21.33 -23.26 27.51
CA ASP A 172 -20.16 -24.12 27.62
C ASP A 172 -18.91 -23.40 27.10
N VAL A 173 -19.03 -22.74 25.94
CA VAL A 173 -17.93 -21.94 25.37
C VAL A 173 -17.56 -20.79 26.30
N ALA A 174 -18.54 -20.14 26.93
CA ALA A 174 -18.30 -19.08 27.91
C ALA A 174 -17.50 -19.61 29.10
N SER A 175 -17.92 -20.73 29.69
CA SER A 175 -17.23 -21.35 30.81
C SER A 175 -15.81 -21.78 30.46
N GLU A 176 -15.61 -22.43 29.31
CA GLU A 176 -14.29 -22.88 28.84
C GLU A 176 -13.30 -21.74 28.62
N MET A 177 -13.81 -20.57 28.20
CA MET A 177 -13.00 -19.39 27.91
C MET A 177 -12.91 -18.41 29.08
N GLY A 178 -13.45 -18.75 30.25
CA GLY A 178 -13.40 -17.89 31.44
C GLY A 178 -14.32 -16.66 31.37
N TYR A 179 -15.37 -16.71 30.55
CA TYR A 179 -16.37 -15.65 30.40
C TYR A 179 -17.68 -15.99 31.12
N SER A 180 -18.42 -14.96 31.51
CA SER A 180 -19.87 -15.10 31.74
C SER A 180 -20.60 -15.23 30.41
N GLU A 181 -21.79 -15.85 30.38
CA GLU A 181 -22.63 -15.91 29.17
C GLU A 181 -22.87 -14.51 28.57
N ARG A 182 -23.18 -13.50 29.40
CA ARG A 182 -23.39 -12.13 28.93
C ARG A 182 -22.13 -11.54 28.30
N SER A 183 -20.95 -11.83 28.86
CA SER A 183 -19.67 -11.41 28.28
C SER A 183 -19.45 -12.11 26.94
N MET A 184 -19.74 -13.41 26.85
CA MET A 184 -19.62 -14.18 25.62
C MET A 184 -20.54 -13.63 24.51
N TYR A 185 -21.80 -13.29 24.81
CA TYR A 185 -22.69 -12.65 23.83
C TYR A 185 -22.14 -11.30 23.33
N ARG A 186 -21.46 -10.53 24.19
CA ARG A 186 -20.82 -9.27 23.78
C ARG A 186 -19.63 -9.52 22.86
N GLU A 187 -18.77 -10.47 23.19
CA GLU A 187 -17.64 -10.82 22.32
C GLU A 187 -18.11 -11.38 20.98
N LEU A 188 -19.13 -12.24 20.97
CA LEU A 188 -19.76 -12.71 19.74
C LEU A 188 -20.36 -11.56 18.93
N SER A 189 -21.02 -10.59 19.56
CA SER A 189 -21.55 -9.41 18.87
C SER A 189 -20.45 -8.57 18.21
N LYS A 190 -19.31 -8.38 18.89
CA LYS A 190 -18.13 -7.73 18.30
C LYS A 190 -17.58 -8.53 17.13
N LEU A 191 -17.48 -9.85 17.28
CA LEU A 191 -17.01 -10.75 16.24
C LEU A 191 -17.92 -10.74 15.00
N TRP A 192 -19.24 -10.73 15.18
CA TRP A 192 -20.19 -10.59 14.07
C TRP A 192 -20.03 -9.26 13.36
N LYS A 193 -19.86 -8.17 14.11
CA LYS A 193 -19.57 -6.86 13.53
C LYS A 193 -18.24 -6.85 12.78
N LYS A 194 -17.20 -7.50 13.32
CA LYS A 194 -15.88 -7.65 12.68
C LYS A 194 -15.98 -8.42 11.37
N LEU A 195 -16.74 -9.51 11.35
CA LEU A 195 -17.03 -10.29 10.14
C LEU A 195 -18.04 -9.60 9.20
N GLY A 196 -18.61 -8.44 9.57
CA GLY A 196 -19.59 -7.73 8.74
C GLY A 196 -20.91 -8.49 8.55
N VAL A 197 -21.32 -9.29 9.53
CA VAL A 197 -22.56 -10.09 9.49
C VAL A 197 -23.51 -9.75 10.64
N SER A 198 -24.79 -10.09 10.47
CA SER A 198 -25.85 -9.72 11.41
C SER A 198 -26.07 -10.73 12.56
N GLY A 199 -25.38 -11.87 12.59
CA GLY A 199 -25.55 -12.84 13.68
C GLY A 199 -24.89 -14.19 13.45
N ARG A 200 -25.12 -15.12 14.40
CA ARG A 200 -24.43 -16.43 14.51
C ARG A 200 -24.45 -17.23 13.22
N VAL A 201 -25.63 -17.50 12.64
CA VAL A 201 -25.75 -18.35 11.45
C VAL A 201 -24.99 -17.76 10.26
N ALA A 202 -25.14 -16.44 10.03
CA ALA A 202 -24.42 -15.73 8.98
C ALA A 202 -22.90 -15.71 9.23
N GLY A 203 -22.48 -15.52 10.48
CA GLY A 203 -21.08 -15.48 10.87
C GLY A 203 -20.37 -16.82 10.71
N LEU A 204 -21.00 -17.91 11.14
CA LEU A 204 -20.45 -19.26 10.96
C LEU A 204 -20.34 -19.63 9.47
N ARG A 205 -21.38 -19.32 8.68
CA ARG A 205 -21.35 -19.56 7.22
C ARG A 205 -20.23 -18.77 6.54
N LYS A 206 -20.05 -17.50 6.92
CA LYS A 206 -18.99 -16.64 6.37
C LYS A 206 -17.60 -17.17 6.75
N ALA A 207 -17.39 -17.56 8.00
CA ALA A 207 -16.11 -18.09 8.45
C ALA A 207 -15.69 -19.38 7.72
N ILE A 208 -16.64 -20.27 7.40
CA ILE A 208 -16.38 -21.46 6.57
C ILE A 208 -16.06 -21.05 5.11
N ALA A 209 -16.87 -20.15 4.53
CA ALA A 209 -16.70 -19.74 3.14
C ALA A 209 -15.38 -19.01 2.86
N GLU A 210 -14.88 -18.28 3.84
CA GLU A 210 -13.62 -17.51 3.75
C GLU A 210 -12.39 -18.33 4.21
N GLY A 211 -12.54 -19.62 4.53
CA GLY A 211 -11.43 -20.47 4.98
C GLY A 211 -10.80 -20.00 6.30
N LEU A 212 -11.57 -19.28 7.13
CA LEU A 212 -11.12 -18.79 8.43
C LEU A 212 -11.09 -19.92 9.48
N LEU A 213 -11.71 -21.05 9.18
CA LEU A 213 -11.85 -22.25 9.99
C LEU A 213 -11.63 -23.45 9.07
N ASP A 214 -10.86 -24.43 9.54
CA ASP A 214 -10.56 -25.68 8.82
C ASP A 214 -11.66 -26.73 9.01
#